data_AF-A0A2H0DF80-F1
#
_entry.id   AF-A0A2H0DF80-F1
#
_cell.length_a   1.000
_cell.length_b   1.000
_cell.length_c   1.000
_cell.angle_alpha   90.00
_cell.angle_beta   90.00
_cell.angle_gamma   90.00
#
_symmetry.space_group_name_H-M   'P 1'
#
loop_
_entity.id
_entity.type
_entity.pdbx_description
1 polymer ?
#
loop_
_entity_poly.entity_id
_entity_poly.type
_entity_poly.pdbx_seq_one_letter_code
_entity_poly.pdbx_strand_id
1 'polypeptide(L)'
;MAGMTPLFGLFAKSPLGPIQQHMDLVSKTAKLLPSFFAESQAGAWKNAETIYKEICAYESQADAVKRELRLNLPKGLFLAVSRTDLLDLLS
;
A
#
# COMPACT_ATOMS: atom_id res chain seq x y z
N MET A 1 4.74 40.73 -7.46
CA MET A 1 5.18 39.51 -6.75
C MET A 1 3.93 38.80 -6.26
N ALA A 2 3.34 37.94 -7.11
CA ALA A 2 2.04 37.33 -6.85
C ALA A 2 2.14 36.35 -5.67
N GLY A 3 1.29 36.52 -4.67
CA GLY A 3 1.20 35.66 -3.50
C GLY A 3 0.80 34.25 -3.91
N MET A 4 1.62 33.27 -3.50
CA MET A 4 1.23 31.87 -3.53
C MET A 4 0.07 31.69 -2.54
N THR A 5 -1.14 31.52 -3.07
CA THR A 5 -2.33 31.24 -2.27
C THR A 5 -2.10 30.00 -1.39
N PRO A 6 -2.38 30.05 -0.07
CA PRO A 6 -2.24 28.91 0.86
C PRO A 6 -3.02 27.66 0.42
N LEU A 7 -4.03 27.86 -0.42
CA LEU A 7 -4.89 26.82 -1.01
C LEU A 7 -4.14 25.85 -1.92
N PHE A 8 -3.12 26.30 -2.67
CA PHE A 8 -2.36 25.41 -3.56
C PHE A 8 -1.45 24.43 -2.80
N GLY A 9 -1.06 24.78 -1.57
CA GLY A 9 -0.32 23.88 -0.66
C GLY A 9 -1.19 22.78 -0.04
N LEU A 10 -2.52 22.94 -0.01
CA LEU A 10 -3.45 21.93 0.51
C LEU A 10 -3.66 20.74 -0.45
N PHE A 11 -3.42 20.92 -1.75
CA PHE A 11 -3.59 19.88 -2.77
C PHE A 11 -2.28 19.22 -3.19
N ALA A 12 -1.15 19.54 -2.53
CA ALA A 12 0.18 19.22 -3.03
C ALA A 12 0.55 17.73 -3.03
N LYS A 13 -0.29 16.81 -2.52
CA LYS A 13 -0.25 15.36 -2.80
C LYS A 13 -1.54 14.72 -2.29
N SER A 14 -2.39 14.23 -3.19
CA SER A 14 -3.58 13.46 -2.82
C SER A 14 -3.15 12.19 -2.05
N PRO A 15 -3.77 11.87 -0.90
CA PRO A 15 -3.46 10.65 -0.16
C PRO A 15 -3.88 9.38 -0.92
N LEU A 16 -4.65 9.51 -2.00
CA LEU A 16 -5.13 8.38 -2.80
C LEU A 16 -4.02 7.68 -3.58
N GLY A 17 -3.01 8.41 -4.07
CA GLY A 17 -1.93 7.81 -4.87
C GLY A 17 -1.16 6.73 -4.10
N PRO A 18 -0.65 7.01 -2.90
CA PRO A 18 0.03 5.99 -2.11
C PRO A 18 -0.91 4.87 -1.61
N ILE A 19 -2.21 5.15 -1.39
CA ILE A 19 -3.21 4.11 -1.08
C ILE A 19 -3.37 3.14 -2.26
N GLN A 20 -3.47 3.65 -3.49
CA GLN A 20 -3.52 2.82 -4.69
C GLN A 20 -2.26 1.97 -4.84
N GLN A 21 -1.08 2.55 -4.58
CA GLN A 21 0.17 1.80 -4.57
C GLN A 21 0.17 0.67 -3.53
N HIS A 22 -0.34 0.91 -2.32
CA HIS A 22 -0.52 -0.13 -1.32
C HIS A 22 -1.45 -1.24 -1.82
N MET A 23 -2.60 -0.89 -2.40
CA MET A 23 -3.55 -1.86 -2.96
C MET A 23 -2.93 -2.72 -4.07
N ASP A 24 -2.12 -2.12 -4.95
CA ASP A 24 -1.42 -2.84 -6.01
C ASP A 24 -0.42 -3.84 -5.46
N LEU A 25 0.34 -3.47 -4.42
CA LEU A 25 1.28 -4.36 -3.75
C LEU A 25 0.55 -5.54 -3.08
N VAL A 26 -0.52 -5.27 -2.32
CA VAL A 26 -1.34 -6.32 -1.71
C VAL A 26 -1.94 -7.25 -2.77
N SER A 27 -2.43 -6.69 -3.89
CA SER A 27 -2.94 -7.48 -5.01
C SER A 27 -1.86 -8.39 -5.62
N LYS A 28 -0.64 -7.87 -5.81
CA LYS A 28 0.51 -8.66 -6.29
C LYS A 28 0.85 -9.80 -5.33
N THR A 29 0.94 -9.52 -4.03
CA THR A 29 1.18 -10.52 -2.99
C THR A 29 0.13 -11.64 -3.05
N ALA A 30 -1.16 -11.28 -3.10
CA ALA A 30 -2.25 -12.26 -3.16
C ALA A 30 -2.22 -13.11 -4.43
N LYS A 31 -1.83 -12.53 -5.57
CA LYS A 31 -1.72 -13.23 -6.87
C LYS A 31 -0.61 -14.29 -6.90
N LEU A 32 0.36 -14.25 -5.98
CA LEU A 32 1.41 -15.28 -5.88
C LEU A 32 0.96 -16.53 -5.11
N LEU A 33 -0.09 -16.43 -4.28
CA LEU A 33 -0.57 -17.53 -3.45
C LEU A 33 -0.96 -18.77 -4.27
N PRO A 34 -1.68 -18.66 -5.41
CA PRO A 34 -2.00 -19.84 -6.24
C PRO A 34 -0.74 -20.60 -6.68
N SER A 35 0.30 -19.90 -7.12
CA SER A 35 1.57 -20.51 -7.53
C SER A 35 2.31 -21.14 -6.35
N PHE A 36 2.34 -20.46 -5.19
CA PHE A 36 2.91 -21.01 -3.97
C PHE A 36 2.24 -22.33 -3.56
N PHE A 37 0.90 -22.37 -3.56
CA PHE A 37 0.15 -23.58 -3.24
C PHE A 37 0.33 -24.68 -4.28
N ALA A 38 0.45 -24.34 -5.57
CA ALA A 38 0.69 -25.32 -6.62
C ALA A 38 2.05 -26.01 -6.45
N GLU A 39 3.13 -25.25 -6.25
CA GLU A 39 4.49 -25.79 -6.03
C GLU A 39 4.57 -26.59 -4.71
N SER A 40 3.90 -26.10 -3.66
CA SER A 40 3.84 -26.80 -2.36
C SER A 40 3.12 -28.15 -2.47
N GLN A 41 1.98 -28.19 -3.17
CA GLN A 41 1.24 -29.43 -3.39
C GLN A 41 2.00 -30.42 -4.29
N ALA A 42 2.80 -29.92 -5.23
CA ALA A 42 3.67 -30.75 -6.06
C ALA A 42 4.92 -31.26 -5.32
N GLY A 43 5.15 -30.86 -4.07
CA GLY A 43 6.34 -31.21 -3.29
C GLY A 43 7.61 -30.47 -3.71
N ALA A 44 7.48 -29.46 -4.57
CA ALA A 44 8.58 -28.65 -5.11
C ALA A 44 9.01 -27.55 -4.12
N TRP A 45 9.45 -27.95 -2.92
CA TRP A 45 9.70 -27.03 -1.80
C TRP A 45 10.71 -25.92 -2.09
N LYS A 46 11.72 -26.15 -2.94
CA LYS A 46 12.67 -25.09 -3.35
C LYS A 46 11.99 -23.97 -4.16
N ASN A 47 11.06 -24.35 -5.04
CA ASN A 47 10.29 -23.38 -5.82
C ASN A 47 9.27 -22.67 -4.92
N ALA A 48 8.59 -23.42 -4.06
CA ALA A 48 7.67 -22.85 -3.07
C ALA A 48 8.38 -21.85 -2.15
N GLU A 49 9.60 -22.16 -1.68
CA GLU A 49 10.41 -21.23 -0.87
C GLU A 49 10.78 -19.96 -1.65
N THR A 50 11.06 -20.08 -2.94
CA THR A 50 11.37 -18.92 -3.80
C THR A 50 10.16 -18.00 -3.93
N ILE A 51 8.97 -18.56 -4.21
CA ILE A 51 7.72 -17.80 -4.29
C ILE A 51 7.37 -17.21 -2.92
N TYR A 52 7.59 -17.95 -1.83
CA TYR A 52 7.37 -17.45 -0.47
C TYR A 52 8.24 -16.23 -0.16
N LYS A 53 9.53 -16.24 -0.53
CA LYS A 53 10.40 -15.07 -0.37
C LYS A 53 9.90 -13.87 -1.16
N GLU A 54 9.35 -14.09 -2.34
CA GLU A 54 8.74 -13.03 -3.15
C GLU A 54 7.46 -12.48 -2.50
N ILE A 55 6.61 -13.34 -1.94
CA ILE A 55 5.42 -12.96 -1.15
C ILE A 55 5.84 -12.06 0.03
N CYS A 56 6.84 -12.48 0.82
CA CYS A 56 7.35 -11.70 1.93
C CYS A 56 7.92 -10.35 1.46
N ALA A 57 8.61 -10.31 0.32
CA ALA A 57 9.16 -9.07 -0.20
C ALA A 57 8.06 -8.06 -0.59
N TYR A 58 6.98 -8.50 -1.24
CA TYR A 58 5.86 -7.61 -1.57
C TYR A 58 5.04 -7.21 -0.35
N GLU A 59 4.84 -8.12 0.60
CA GLU A 59 4.17 -7.83 1.88
C GLU A 59 4.93 -6.76 2.66
N SER A 60 6.24 -6.89 2.79
CA SER A 60 7.07 -5.91 3.51
C SER A 60 7.08 -4.55 2.81
N GLN A 61 7.01 -4.52 1.48
CA GLN A 61 6.83 -3.27 0.72
C GLN A 61 5.45 -2.65 0.98
N ALA A 62 4.39 -3.46 1.03
CA ALA A 62 3.04 -2.98 1.34
C ALA A 62 3.00 -2.39 2.75
N ASP A 63 3.56 -3.07 3.76
CA ASP A 63 3.58 -2.56 5.13
C ASP A 63 4.37 -1.24 5.26
N ALA A 64 5.48 -1.10 4.52
CA ALA A 64 6.22 0.16 4.46
C ALA A 64 5.36 1.32 3.94
N VAL A 65 4.60 1.10 2.85
CA VAL A 65 3.67 2.11 2.30
C VAL A 65 2.53 2.41 3.28
N LYS A 66 1.96 1.39 3.93
CA LYS A 66 0.93 1.53 4.96
C LYS A 66 1.42 2.38 6.13
N ARG A 67 2.65 2.13 6.58
CA ARG A 67 3.29 2.90 7.66
C ARG A 67 3.52 4.35 7.25
N GLU A 68 4.06 4.59 6.07
CA GLU A 68 4.29 5.94 5.54
C GLU A 68 2.98 6.73 5.43
N LEU A 69 1.93 6.10 4.92
CA LEU A 69 0.58 6.66 4.87
C LEU A 69 0.08 7.06 6.25
N ARG A 70 0.17 6.18 7.25
CA ARG A 70 -0.29 6.47 8.62
C ARG A 70 0.48 7.63 9.27
N LEU A 71 1.77 7.77 8.96
CA LEU A 71 2.62 8.86 9.48
C LEU A 71 2.33 10.20 8.81
N ASN A 72 2.10 10.19 7.49
CA ASN A 72 1.96 11.40 6.69
C ASN A 72 0.51 11.87 6.51
N LEU A 73 -0.49 11.08 6.93
CA LEU A 73 -1.89 11.44 6.78
C LEU A 73 -2.25 12.65 7.66
N PRO A 74 -2.57 13.82 7.09
CA PRO A 74 -2.79 15.04 7.86
C PRO A 74 -4.02 14.90 8.76
N LYS A 75 -3.95 15.50 9.95
CA LYS A 75 -5.06 15.53 10.94
C LYS A 75 -6.10 16.63 10.66
N GLY A 76 -6.00 17.33 9.51
CA GLY A 76 -6.63 18.62 9.25
C GLY A 76 -8.02 18.57 8.61
N LEU A 77 -8.76 19.68 8.79
CA LEU A 77 -10.18 19.93 8.48
C LEU A 77 -10.58 19.90 6.98
N PHE A 78 -9.65 19.68 6.05
CA PHE A 78 -9.86 19.83 4.60
C PHE A 78 -9.41 18.61 3.77
N LEU A 79 -9.61 17.40 4.27
CA LEU A 79 -9.53 16.20 3.43
C LEU A 79 -10.84 16.05 2.65
N ALA A 80 -10.74 15.71 1.35
CA ALA A 80 -11.92 15.43 0.52
C ALA A 80 -12.71 14.18 0.97
N VAL A 81 -12.09 13.36 1.84
CA VAL A 81 -12.62 12.10 2.40
C VAL A 81 -12.22 12.01 3.87
N SER A 82 -12.99 11.30 4.69
CA SER A 82 -12.69 11.24 6.13
C SER A 82 -11.38 10.50 6.40
N ARG A 83 -10.59 11.00 7.37
CA ARG A 83 -9.35 10.35 7.79
C ARG A 83 -9.60 8.94 8.32
N THR A 84 -10.72 8.74 9.01
CA THR A 84 -11.10 7.45 9.61
C THR A 84 -11.32 6.41 8.52
N ASP A 85 -12.13 6.73 7.49
CA ASP A 85 -12.40 5.81 6.39
C ASP A 85 -11.12 5.41 5.64
N LEU A 86 -10.19 6.37 5.46
CA LEU A 86 -8.89 6.08 4.84
C LEU A 86 -8.03 5.14 5.68
N LEU A 87 -8.08 5.26 7.00
CA LEU A 87 -7.34 4.38 7.89
C LEU A 87 -7.99 3.00 8.01
N ASP A 88 -9.32 2.94 8.00
CA ASP A 88 -10.06 1.69 7.99
C ASP A 88 -9.78 0.91 6.69
N LEU A 89 -9.70 1.60 5.56
CA LEU A 89 -9.31 1.00 4.27
C LEU A 89 -7.87 0.45 4.26
N LEU A 90 -6.97 1.03 5.05
CA LEU A 90 -5.57 0.60 5.17
C LEU A 90 -5.35 -0.46 6.24
N SER A 91 -6.38 -0.84 7.01
CA SER A 91 -6.24 -1.69 8.20
C SER A 91 -5.89 -3.13 7.89
#